data_AF-A0A2K4INH1-F1
#
_entry.id   AF-A0A2K4INH1-F1
#
_cell.length_a   1.000
_cell.length_b   1.000
_cell.length_c   1.000
_cell.angle_alpha   90.00
_cell.angle_beta   90.00
_cell.angle_gamma   90.00
#
_symmetry.space_group_name_H-M   'P 1'
#
loop_
_entity.id
_entity.type
_entity.pdbx_description
1 polymer ?
#
loop_
_entity_poly.entity_id
_entity_poly.type
_entity_poly.pdbx_seq_one_letter_code
_entity_poly.pdbx_strand_id
1 'polypeptide(L)'
;MYKRAIRLSVSQSSFTWVFACCTALLSPTVFAQQSTCEFHDVQSTLEVVSCLNEGAVEVLKLAPRNHPTYESDIDRLSTFIVRGDDLNEVKKTVGMSALSSPYNLLVKLPNAEGIMYFDQLPESATKKLAMPGWVLTDARDVVYERQGGGEGFGLVCSTHEKANGSQYVVVTQCNGFYEEDIARLKNLLGVIDAHAVR
;
A
#
# COMPACT_ATOMS: atom_id res chain seq x y z
N MET A 1 34.24 15.12 -80.19
CA MET A 1 34.48 16.54 -80.58
C MET A 1 35.25 17.23 -79.44
N TYR A 2 35.71 18.47 -79.63
CA TYR A 2 36.76 19.12 -78.82
C TYR A 2 36.22 19.95 -77.63
N LYS A 3 36.75 19.77 -76.41
CA LYS A 3 37.42 20.81 -75.57
C LYS A 3 37.65 20.39 -74.10
N ARG A 4 38.71 20.96 -73.49
CA ARG A 4 39.07 20.92 -72.06
C ARG A 4 38.92 22.31 -71.42
N ALA A 5 38.56 22.35 -70.14
CA ALA A 5 39.01 23.31 -69.10
C ALA A 5 38.55 22.73 -67.73
N ILE A 6 39.32 22.49 -66.67
CA ILE A 6 40.59 23.02 -66.09
C ILE A 6 40.42 24.27 -65.20
N ARG A 7 40.32 24.00 -63.88
CA ARG A 7 41.01 24.61 -62.70
C ARG A 7 40.71 23.65 -61.52
N LEU A 8 41.65 23.10 -60.74
CA LEU A 8 42.69 23.69 -59.86
C LEU A 8 42.05 24.53 -58.73
N SER A 9 42.34 24.35 -57.44
CA SER A 9 43.34 23.55 -56.68
C SER A 9 42.76 23.19 -55.26
N VAL A 10 43.38 22.60 -54.23
CA VAL A 10 44.80 22.36 -53.83
C VAL A 10 45.04 20.91 -53.30
N SER A 11 45.25 20.70 -51.99
CA SER A 11 45.66 19.45 -51.30
C SER A 11 45.57 19.64 -49.76
N GLN A 12 45.92 18.60 -48.98
CA GLN A 12 45.93 18.50 -47.50
C GLN A 12 44.54 18.39 -46.83
N SER A 13 44.37 17.68 -45.70
CA SER A 13 45.33 16.92 -44.87
C SER A 13 44.74 15.58 -44.39
N SER A 14 45.62 14.62 -44.06
CA SER A 14 45.24 13.34 -43.44
C SER A 14 44.93 13.54 -41.95
N PHE A 15 43.78 13.06 -41.48
CA PHE A 15 43.58 12.67 -40.08
C PHE A 15 42.65 11.44 -40.00
N THR A 16 42.88 10.62 -38.97
CA THR A 16 42.23 9.31 -38.76
C THR A 16 40.98 9.43 -37.85
N TRP A 17 40.46 8.27 -37.42
CA TRP A 17 39.27 8.10 -36.55
C TRP A 17 37.95 8.36 -37.31
N VAL A 18 36.82 7.75 -36.95
CA VAL A 18 36.42 7.05 -35.70
C VAL A 18 35.84 5.65 -36.02
N PHE A 19 36.10 4.66 -35.17
CA PHE A 19 35.40 3.37 -35.20
C PHE A 19 33.92 3.54 -34.85
N ALA A 20 33.02 2.96 -35.64
CA ALA A 20 31.59 2.94 -35.33
C ALA A 20 31.31 2.05 -34.09
N CYS A 21 31.39 2.65 -32.90
CA CYS A 21 31.09 1.97 -31.65
C CYS A 21 29.57 1.90 -31.46
N CYS A 22 28.98 0.73 -31.69
CA CYS A 22 27.58 0.47 -31.36
C CYS A 22 27.40 0.40 -29.85
N THR A 23 27.25 1.55 -29.20
CA THR A 23 26.80 1.64 -27.80
C THR A 23 25.35 1.16 -27.72
N ALA A 24 25.16 -0.14 -27.51
CA ALA A 24 23.87 -0.71 -27.17
C ALA A 24 23.35 0.01 -25.92
N LEU A 25 22.20 0.67 -26.04
CA LEU A 25 21.50 1.29 -24.92
C LEU A 25 20.91 0.18 -24.06
N LEU A 26 21.74 -0.36 -23.17
CA LEU A 26 21.31 -1.21 -22.06
C LEU A 26 20.50 -0.33 -21.09
N SER A 27 19.22 -0.17 -21.39
CA SER A 27 18.24 0.37 -20.45
C SER A 27 18.35 -0.41 -19.15
N PRO A 28 18.68 0.22 -18.01
CA PRO A 28 18.68 -0.47 -16.73
C PRO A 28 17.24 -0.88 -16.42
N THR A 29 16.93 -2.17 -16.53
CA THR A 29 15.70 -2.71 -15.97
C THR A 29 15.79 -2.56 -14.46
N VAL A 30 15.10 -1.54 -13.93
CA VAL A 30 14.93 -1.36 -12.49
C VAL A 30 14.10 -2.54 -11.99
N PHE A 31 14.79 -3.62 -11.62
CA PHE A 31 14.20 -4.70 -10.87
C PHE A 31 13.73 -4.10 -9.54
N ALA A 32 12.42 -4.07 -9.34
CA ALA A 32 11.85 -3.86 -8.02
C ALA A 32 12.38 -5.00 -7.14
N GLN A 33 13.35 -4.70 -6.28
CA GLN A 33 14.00 -5.70 -5.45
C GLN A 33 12.96 -6.23 -4.47
N GLN A 34 12.53 -7.47 -4.69
CA GLN A 34 11.47 -8.11 -3.91
C GLN A 34 11.97 -8.35 -2.49
N SER A 35 11.71 -7.38 -1.61
CA SER A 35 12.07 -7.43 -0.20
C SER A 35 11.29 -8.53 0.50
N THR A 36 11.99 -9.32 1.30
CA THR A 36 11.37 -10.21 2.29
C THR A 36 11.17 -9.42 3.58
N CYS A 37 10.00 -8.79 3.73
CA CYS A 37 9.55 -8.25 5.01
C CYS A 37 9.56 -9.41 6.02
N GLU A 38 10.38 -9.35 7.08
CA GLU A 38 10.39 -10.36 8.14
C GLU A 38 9.20 -10.17 9.09
N PHE A 39 8.00 -10.45 8.58
CA PHE A 39 6.81 -10.61 9.39
C PHE A 39 6.56 -12.09 9.64
N HIS A 40 7.29 -12.68 10.58
CA HIS A 40 7.17 -14.10 10.92
C HIS A 40 5.91 -14.43 11.73
N ASP A 41 5.33 -13.45 12.41
CA ASP A 41 4.23 -13.61 13.37
C ASP A 41 2.84 -13.57 12.71
N VAL A 42 2.76 -14.26 11.58
CA VAL A 42 1.54 -14.48 10.82
C VAL A 42 0.63 -15.45 11.58
N GLN A 43 -0.35 -14.91 12.32
CA GLN A 43 -1.41 -15.69 12.96
C GLN A 43 -2.12 -16.60 11.94
N SER A 44 -2.71 -17.70 12.42
CA SER A 44 -3.38 -18.72 11.58
C SER A 44 -4.56 -18.21 10.74
N THR A 45 -4.96 -16.96 10.93
CA THR A 45 -6.09 -16.27 10.28
C THR A 45 -5.69 -15.25 9.22
N LEU A 46 -4.41 -14.85 9.11
CA LEU A 46 -3.91 -13.89 8.11
C LEU A 46 -2.72 -14.48 7.33
N GLU A 47 -2.39 -13.95 6.15
CA GLU A 47 -1.20 -14.30 5.38
C GLU A 47 -0.62 -13.12 4.60
N VAL A 48 0.71 -13.11 4.45
CA VAL A 48 1.43 -12.09 3.67
C VAL A 48 1.19 -12.32 2.18
N VAL A 49 0.48 -11.41 1.55
CA VAL A 49 0.21 -11.41 0.10
C VAL A 49 1.29 -10.64 -0.65
N SER A 50 1.81 -9.56 -0.08
CA SER A 50 2.93 -8.82 -0.65
C SER A 50 3.70 -8.02 0.40
N CYS A 51 5.00 -7.87 0.16
CA CYS A 51 5.89 -6.91 0.80
C CYS A 51 6.36 -5.92 -0.26
N LEU A 52 6.41 -4.63 0.05
CA LEU A 52 6.94 -3.57 -0.81
C LEU A 52 7.77 -2.59 0.03
N ASN A 53 8.94 -2.19 -0.47
CA ASN A 53 9.72 -1.11 0.13
C ASN A 53 9.57 0.15 -0.75
N GLU A 54 8.70 1.06 -0.33
CA GLU A 54 8.48 2.36 -0.97
C GLU A 54 9.47 3.39 -0.41
N GLY A 55 10.72 3.30 -0.89
CA GLY A 55 11.82 4.16 -0.44
C GLY A 55 12.25 3.83 0.99
N ALA A 56 11.84 4.66 1.95
CA ALA A 56 12.12 4.48 3.38
C ALA A 56 10.94 3.84 4.16
N VAL A 57 9.88 3.42 3.46
CA VAL A 57 8.66 2.86 4.05
C VAL A 57 8.51 1.39 3.65
N GLU A 58 8.35 0.51 4.64
CA GLU A 58 7.93 -0.89 4.46
C GLU A 58 6.39 -0.95 4.42
N VAL A 59 5.83 -1.58 3.39
CA VAL A 59 4.38 -1.82 3.23
C VAL A 59 4.13 -3.32 3.13
N LEU A 60 3.56 -3.89 4.19
CA LEU A 60 3.14 -5.27 4.26
C LEU A 60 1.63 -5.37 4.01
N LYS A 61 1.24 -6.14 3.00
CA LYS A 61 -0.16 -6.48 2.72
C LYS A 61 -0.49 -7.86 3.26
N LEU A 62 -1.48 -7.92 4.15
CA LEU A 62 -2.06 -9.15 4.69
C LEU A 62 -3.47 -9.36 4.12
N ALA A 63 -3.81 -10.59 3.74
CA ALA A 63 -5.20 -11.02 3.53
C ALA A 63 -5.54 -12.14 4.51
N PRO A 64 -6.82 -12.42 4.80
CA PRO A 64 -7.17 -13.57 5.65
C PRO A 64 -6.87 -14.94 5.00
N ARG A 65 -6.71 -15.97 5.82
CA ARG A 65 -6.39 -17.35 5.39
C ARG A 65 -7.61 -18.22 5.19
N ASN A 66 -7.44 -19.25 4.37
CA ASN A 66 -8.40 -20.34 4.15
C ASN A 66 -9.77 -19.89 3.63
N HIS A 67 -9.82 -18.76 2.91
CA HIS A 67 -11.05 -18.25 2.29
C HIS A 67 -11.71 -19.28 1.37
N PRO A 68 -13.01 -19.57 1.57
CA PRO A 68 -13.83 -20.24 0.57
C PRO A 68 -13.88 -19.50 -0.78
N THR A 69 -14.10 -20.24 -1.85
CA THR A 69 -14.21 -19.71 -3.22
C THR A 69 -15.52 -18.95 -3.51
N TYR A 70 -16.44 -18.87 -2.55
CA TYR A 70 -17.77 -18.26 -2.69
C TYR A 70 -17.97 -16.95 -1.92
N GLU A 71 -16.93 -16.45 -1.22
CA GLU A 71 -16.98 -15.18 -0.49
C GLU A 71 -16.82 -13.96 -1.41
N SER A 72 -17.30 -12.80 -0.93
CA SER A 72 -17.32 -11.54 -1.68
C SER A 72 -15.96 -10.83 -1.67
N ASP A 73 -15.83 -9.80 -2.51
CA ASP A 73 -14.65 -8.92 -2.49
C ASP A 73 -14.52 -8.11 -1.17
N ILE A 74 -15.60 -8.03 -0.37
CA ILE A 74 -15.59 -7.37 0.94
C ILE A 74 -14.93 -8.26 2.00
N ASP A 75 -15.27 -9.55 2.01
CA ASP A 75 -14.69 -10.54 2.94
C ASP A 75 -13.17 -10.70 2.71
N ARG A 76 -12.71 -10.36 1.51
CA ARG A 76 -11.31 -10.39 1.05
C ARG A 76 -10.54 -9.08 1.28
N LEU A 77 -11.13 -8.12 1.98
CA LEU A 77 -10.46 -6.85 2.28
C LEU A 77 -9.15 -7.08 3.03
N SER A 78 -8.09 -6.43 2.54
CA SER A 78 -6.73 -6.63 3.03
C SER A 78 -6.42 -5.72 4.21
N THR A 79 -5.75 -6.26 5.22
CA THR A 79 -5.10 -5.47 6.27
C THR A 79 -3.72 -5.05 5.79
N PHE A 80 -3.34 -3.80 6.01
CA PHE A 80 -1.99 -3.32 5.73
C PHE A 80 -1.26 -2.95 7.02
N ILE A 81 0.02 -3.27 7.10
CA ILE A 81 0.95 -2.75 8.09
C ILE A 81 1.99 -1.92 7.34
N VAL A 82 2.13 -0.65 7.73
CA VAL A 82 3.09 0.30 7.17
C VAL A 82 4.10 0.66 8.25
N ARG A 83 5.40 0.63 7.94
CA ARG A 83 6.48 1.00 8.88
C ARG A 83 7.50 1.92 8.24
N GLY A 84 8.11 2.81 9.02
CA GLY A 84 9.24 3.63 8.57
C GLY A 84 9.73 4.59 9.66
N ASP A 85 10.94 5.12 9.50
CA ASP A 85 11.55 6.04 10.48
C ASP A 85 11.03 7.50 10.37
N ASP A 86 10.35 7.87 9.27
CA ASP A 86 9.72 9.18 9.09
C ASP A 86 8.18 9.07 9.06
N LEU A 87 7.54 9.65 10.08
CA LEU A 87 6.08 9.71 10.24
C LEU A 87 5.36 10.35 9.05
N ASN A 88 5.98 11.33 8.37
CA ASN A 88 5.36 12.05 7.26
C ASN A 88 5.29 11.17 6.01
N GLU A 89 6.37 10.46 5.69
CA GLU A 89 6.40 9.50 4.58
C GLU A 89 5.47 8.31 4.86
N VAL A 90 5.47 7.77 6.09
CA VAL A 90 4.52 6.71 6.51
C VAL A 90 3.06 7.17 6.32
N LYS A 91 2.69 8.39 6.75
CA LYS A 91 1.33 8.93 6.58
C LYS A 91 0.95 9.23 5.13
N LYS A 92 1.92 9.65 4.33
CA LYS A 92 1.79 9.90 2.89
C LYS A 92 1.55 8.60 2.13
N THR A 93 2.23 7.50 2.48
CA THR A 93 1.99 6.16 1.91
C THR A 93 0.65 5.57 2.32
N VAL A 94 0.23 5.71 3.60
CA VAL A 94 -1.14 5.32 4.02
C VAL A 94 -2.20 6.14 3.27
N GLY A 95 -1.94 7.42 3.03
CA GLY A 95 -2.77 8.25 2.17
C GLY A 95 -4.07 8.70 2.82
N MET A 96 -3.98 9.25 4.04
CA MET A 96 -5.10 9.92 4.75
C MET A 96 -5.46 11.28 4.11
N SER A 97 -5.53 11.34 2.77
CA SER A 97 -5.76 12.55 1.99
C SER A 97 -7.20 12.59 1.45
N ALA A 98 -7.77 13.79 1.34
CA ALA A 98 -9.17 13.99 0.94
C ALA A 98 -9.49 13.71 -0.55
N LEU A 99 -8.63 12.98 -1.28
CA LEU A 99 -8.72 12.74 -2.72
C LEU A 99 -8.46 11.28 -3.14
N SER A 100 -8.36 10.33 -2.20
CA SER A 100 -7.75 9.03 -2.44
C SER A 100 -8.50 7.85 -1.81
N SER A 101 -9.34 7.14 -2.60
CA SER A 101 -10.22 6.05 -2.15
C SER A 101 -11.36 6.56 -1.24
N PRO A 102 -12.48 5.83 -1.04
CA PRO A 102 -13.41 6.18 0.03
C PRO A 102 -12.72 6.19 1.41
N TYR A 103 -11.81 5.25 1.70
CA TYR A 103 -11.09 5.21 2.98
C TYR A 103 -9.65 5.77 2.94
N ASN A 104 -8.71 5.09 2.27
CA ASN A 104 -7.33 5.56 2.11
C ASN A 104 -6.63 4.93 0.89
N LEU A 105 -5.39 5.34 0.56
CA LEU A 105 -4.68 4.88 -0.66
C LEU A 105 -4.50 3.37 -0.75
N LEU A 106 -4.33 2.70 0.39
CA LEU A 106 -4.03 1.25 0.47
C LEU A 106 -5.32 0.42 0.48
N VAL A 107 -6.27 0.78 1.36
CA VAL A 107 -7.54 0.08 1.55
C VAL A 107 -8.56 0.62 0.55
N LYS A 108 -8.71 -0.13 -0.55
CA LYS A 108 -9.69 0.15 -1.61
C LYS A 108 -10.92 -0.70 -1.38
N LEU A 109 -12.01 -0.04 -0.99
CA LEU A 109 -13.30 -0.68 -0.84
C LEU A 109 -13.88 -1.07 -2.22
N PRO A 110 -14.40 -2.30 -2.39
CA PRO A 110 -15.06 -2.69 -3.63
C PRO A 110 -16.36 -1.92 -3.81
N ASN A 111 -16.81 -1.75 -5.06
CA ASN A 111 -18.09 -1.11 -5.40
C ASN A 111 -18.34 0.23 -4.67
N ALA A 112 -17.38 1.16 -4.71
CA ALA A 112 -17.47 2.44 -3.99
C ALA A 112 -18.69 3.30 -4.38
N GLU A 113 -19.24 3.14 -5.59
CA GLU A 113 -20.48 3.79 -6.05
C GLU A 113 -21.74 3.27 -5.34
N GLY A 114 -21.68 2.07 -4.74
CA GLY A 114 -22.76 1.46 -3.97
C GLY A 114 -22.71 1.72 -2.46
N ILE A 115 -21.85 2.62 -1.99
CA ILE A 115 -21.78 3.04 -0.58
C ILE A 115 -22.87 4.10 -0.31
N MET A 116 -23.81 3.82 0.59
CA MET A 116 -24.83 4.77 1.04
C MET A 116 -24.30 5.74 2.11
N TYR A 117 -23.58 5.20 3.09
CA TYR A 117 -23.09 5.93 4.25
C TYR A 117 -21.58 5.70 4.42
N PHE A 118 -20.85 6.78 4.68
CA PHE A 118 -19.41 6.78 4.88
C PHE A 118 -19.05 7.79 5.98
N ASP A 119 -19.51 7.48 7.19
CA ASP A 119 -19.52 8.41 8.30
C ASP A 119 -18.43 8.11 9.32
N GLN A 120 -18.13 9.07 10.19
CA GLN A 120 -17.19 8.84 11.28
C GLN A 120 -17.81 7.89 12.30
N LEU A 121 -17.08 6.82 12.65
CA LEU A 121 -17.56 5.80 13.60
C LEU A 121 -17.96 6.45 14.95
N PRO A 122 -19.14 6.16 15.51
CA PRO A 122 -19.60 6.79 16.76
C PRO A 122 -18.64 6.59 17.95
N GLU A 123 -18.56 7.58 18.85
CA GLU A 123 -17.64 7.58 20.00
C GLU A 123 -17.84 6.39 20.96
N SER A 124 -19.05 5.83 21.01
CA SER A 124 -19.38 4.60 21.75
C SER A 124 -18.75 3.35 21.10
N ALA A 125 -18.63 3.33 19.78
CA ALA A 125 -18.06 2.25 18.98
C ALA A 125 -16.53 2.37 18.86
N THR A 126 -15.96 3.57 18.68
CA THR A 126 -14.49 3.76 18.66
C THR A 126 -13.81 3.29 19.96
N LYS A 127 -14.50 3.41 21.10
CA LYS A 127 -14.06 2.84 22.39
C LYS A 127 -13.86 1.32 22.36
N LYS A 128 -14.57 0.57 21.51
CA LYS A 128 -14.29 -0.86 21.30
C LYS A 128 -12.95 -1.08 20.59
N LEU A 129 -12.57 -0.21 19.66
CA LEU A 129 -11.31 -0.29 18.90
C LEU A 129 -10.07 0.18 19.69
N ALA A 130 -10.25 0.78 20.88
CA ALA A 130 -9.15 1.26 21.70
C ALA A 130 -8.22 0.12 22.15
N MET A 131 -6.91 0.34 22.00
CA MET A 131 -5.84 -0.59 22.36
C MET A 131 -4.72 0.20 23.09
N PRO A 132 -4.24 -0.24 24.27
CA PRO A 132 -3.21 0.49 25.00
C PRO A 132 -1.93 0.69 24.19
N GLY A 133 -1.37 1.89 24.21
CA GLY A 133 -0.16 2.24 23.45
C GLY A 133 -0.36 2.52 21.96
N TRP A 134 -1.58 2.37 21.43
CA TRP A 134 -1.94 2.70 20.04
C TRP A 134 -2.91 3.87 19.99
N VAL A 135 -2.81 4.70 18.95
CA VAL A 135 -3.70 5.82 18.67
C VAL A 135 -4.59 5.47 17.48
N LEU A 136 -5.91 5.39 17.70
CA LEU A 136 -6.88 5.30 16.59
C LEU A 136 -6.98 6.68 15.93
N THR A 137 -6.49 6.83 14.69
CA THR A 137 -6.43 8.16 14.02
C THR A 137 -7.49 8.38 12.96
N ASP A 138 -8.08 7.31 12.40
CA ASP A 138 -9.37 7.41 11.74
C ASP A 138 -10.20 6.13 11.88
N ALA A 139 -11.52 6.27 11.97
CA ALA A 139 -12.47 5.17 12.00
C ALA A 139 -13.76 5.55 11.29
N ARG A 140 -14.22 4.70 10.37
CA ARG A 140 -15.39 4.93 9.52
C ARG A 140 -16.39 3.81 9.64
N ASP A 141 -17.66 4.19 9.74
CA ASP A 141 -18.79 3.30 9.55
C ASP A 141 -19.20 3.36 8.06
N VAL A 142 -19.33 2.21 7.43
CA VAL A 142 -19.49 2.09 5.97
C VAL A 142 -20.63 1.15 5.67
N VAL A 143 -21.70 1.67 5.06
CA VAL A 143 -22.90 0.90 4.73
C VAL A 143 -23.16 0.93 3.23
N TYR A 144 -23.33 -0.24 2.62
CA TYR A 144 -23.67 -0.39 1.21
C TYR A 144 -25.18 -0.44 0.98
N GLU A 145 -25.63 -0.06 -0.21
CA GLU A 145 -27.00 -0.31 -0.66
C GLU A 145 -27.18 -1.79 -1.04
N ARG A 146 -28.31 -2.39 -0.63
CA ARG A 146 -28.72 -3.73 -1.08
C ARG A 146 -29.57 -3.66 -2.35
N GLN A 147 -29.64 -4.77 -3.09
CA GLN A 147 -30.61 -4.90 -4.18
C GLN A 147 -32.05 -4.69 -3.68
N GLY A 148 -32.81 -3.85 -4.38
CA GLY A 148 -34.15 -3.42 -3.96
C GLY A 148 -34.16 -2.18 -3.05
N GLY A 149 -32.99 -1.67 -2.66
CA GLY A 149 -32.80 -0.39 -2.00
C GLY A 149 -32.74 -0.43 -0.47
N GLY A 150 -32.11 0.62 0.07
CA GLY A 150 -31.88 0.79 1.51
C GLY A 150 -30.66 0.02 2.03
N GLU A 151 -30.45 0.11 3.34
CA GLU A 151 -29.27 -0.43 4.03
C GLU A 151 -29.07 -1.93 3.77
N GLY A 152 -27.84 -2.27 3.37
CA GLY A 152 -27.36 -3.61 3.08
C GLY A 152 -26.25 -4.05 4.04
N PHE A 153 -25.08 -4.40 3.49
CA PHE A 153 -23.93 -4.82 4.30
C PHE A 153 -23.23 -3.62 4.94
N GLY A 154 -22.83 -3.77 6.20
CA GLY A 154 -22.07 -2.76 6.96
C GLY A 154 -20.69 -3.28 7.36
N LEU A 155 -19.68 -2.40 7.31
CA LEU A 155 -18.33 -2.68 7.78
C LEU A 155 -17.70 -1.46 8.45
N VAL A 156 -16.77 -1.71 9.37
CA VAL A 156 -16.00 -0.65 10.02
C VAL A 156 -14.58 -0.66 9.50
N CYS A 157 -14.15 0.46 8.95
CA CYS A 157 -12.76 0.73 8.60
C CYS A 157 -12.05 1.42 9.77
N SER A 158 -10.81 1.03 10.07
CA SER A 158 -10.03 1.60 11.17
C SER A 158 -8.53 1.66 10.88
N THR A 159 -7.89 2.71 11.37
CA THR A 159 -6.45 2.97 11.23
C THR A 159 -5.86 3.32 12.59
N HIS A 160 -4.87 2.54 13.00
CA HIS A 160 -4.18 2.64 14.29
C HIS A 160 -2.71 2.97 14.07
N GLU A 161 -2.22 4.01 14.72
CA GLU A 161 -0.83 4.46 14.67
C GLU A 161 -0.11 4.21 15.99
N LYS A 162 1.19 3.92 15.92
CA LYS A 162 2.07 3.84 17.09
C LYS A 162 3.49 4.28 16.75
N ALA A 163 4.12 5.00 17.67
CA ALA A 163 5.57 5.19 17.68
C ALA A 163 6.23 4.05 18.47
N ASN A 164 7.22 3.41 17.87
CA ASN A 164 8.03 2.35 18.45
C ASN A 164 9.52 2.72 18.36
N GLY A 165 10.07 3.32 19.41
CA GLY A 165 11.46 3.78 19.41
C GLY A 165 11.68 4.87 18.36
N SER A 166 12.47 4.57 17.33
CA SER A 166 12.68 5.44 16.16
C SER A 166 11.68 5.23 15.02
N GLN A 167 10.93 4.13 15.03
CA GLN A 167 10.01 3.76 13.95
C GLN A 167 8.57 4.19 14.23
N TYR A 168 7.84 4.50 13.18
CA TYR A 168 6.40 4.68 13.19
C TYR A 168 5.75 3.49 12.50
N VAL A 169 4.73 2.92 13.13
CA VAL A 169 3.94 1.80 12.61
C VAL A 169 2.49 2.23 12.49
N VAL A 170 1.88 1.92 11.34
CA VAL A 170 0.45 2.14 11.10
C VAL A 170 -0.18 0.82 10.65
N VAL A 171 -1.30 0.46 11.25
CA VAL A 171 -2.13 -0.69 10.84
C VAL A 171 -3.46 -0.15 10.33
N THR A 172 -3.87 -0.55 9.12
CA THR A 172 -5.13 -0.10 8.52
C THR A 172 -5.88 -1.27 7.89
N GLN A 173 -7.18 -1.39 8.17
CA GLN A 173 -8.05 -2.47 7.71
C GLN A 173 -9.53 -2.07 7.74
N CYS A 174 -10.40 -2.90 7.17
CA CYS A 174 -11.83 -2.89 7.50
C CYS A 174 -12.33 -4.31 7.79
N ASN A 175 -13.37 -4.45 8.61
CA ASN A 175 -13.95 -5.73 9.03
C ASN A 175 -15.44 -5.58 9.41
N GLY A 176 -16.11 -6.69 9.73
CA GLY A 176 -17.54 -6.72 10.09
C GLY A 176 -17.90 -6.16 11.47
N PHE A 177 -16.91 -5.66 12.22
CA PHE A 177 -17.07 -5.05 13.56
C PHE A 177 -17.70 -5.96 14.63
N TYR A 178 -17.70 -7.28 14.42
CA TYR A 178 -18.08 -8.23 15.46
C TYR A 178 -17.02 -8.29 16.56
N GLU A 179 -17.37 -8.77 17.77
CA GLU A 179 -16.42 -8.87 18.89
C GLU A 179 -15.20 -9.74 18.52
N GLU A 180 -15.37 -10.72 17.63
CA GLU A 180 -14.28 -11.52 17.08
C GLU A 180 -13.36 -10.76 16.10
N ASP A 181 -13.90 -9.81 15.31
CA ASP A 181 -13.07 -8.93 14.47
C ASP A 181 -12.25 -7.97 15.32
N ILE A 182 -12.89 -7.39 16.35
CA ILE A 182 -12.26 -6.49 17.31
C ILE A 182 -11.17 -7.23 18.09
N ALA A 183 -11.40 -8.51 18.45
CA ALA A 183 -10.39 -9.37 19.05
C ALA A 183 -9.24 -9.71 18.08
N ARG A 184 -9.53 -10.06 16.81
CA ARG A 184 -8.52 -10.30 15.76
C ARG A 184 -7.60 -9.09 15.58
N LEU A 185 -8.18 -7.90 15.43
CA LEU A 185 -7.46 -6.62 15.34
C LEU A 185 -6.56 -6.39 16.57
N LYS A 186 -7.11 -6.48 17.79
CA LYS A 186 -6.31 -6.26 19.01
C LYS A 186 -5.20 -7.29 19.19
N ASN A 187 -5.42 -8.53 18.78
CA ASN A 187 -4.38 -9.57 18.78
C ASN A 187 -3.26 -9.22 17.79
N LEU A 188 -3.58 -8.70 16.60
CA LEU A 188 -2.58 -8.23 15.64
C LEU A 188 -1.76 -7.05 16.19
N LEU A 189 -2.41 -6.04 16.78
CA LEU A 189 -1.73 -4.90 17.42
C LEU A 189 -0.83 -5.36 18.58
N GLY A 190 -1.31 -6.27 19.43
CA GLY A 190 -0.55 -6.85 20.53
C GLY A 190 0.63 -7.73 20.09
N VAL A 191 0.50 -8.42 18.95
CA VAL A 191 1.60 -9.15 18.31
C VAL A 191 2.69 -8.20 17.82
N ILE A 192 2.33 -7.12 17.12
CA ILE A 192 3.30 -6.10 16.67
C ILE A 192 4.07 -5.51 17.87
N ASP A 193 3.36 -5.27 18.97
CA ASP A 193 3.93 -4.80 20.24
C ASP A 193 4.86 -5.79 20.94
N ALA A 194 4.77 -7.10 20.65
CA ALA A 194 5.67 -8.10 21.22
C ALA A 194 7.03 -8.16 20.52
N HIS A 195 7.10 -7.81 19.22
CA HIS A 195 8.37 -7.73 18.47
C HIS A 195 9.03 -6.37 18.60
N ALA A 196 8.26 -5.32 18.91
CA ALA A 196 8.74 -3.98 19.25
C ALA A 196 9.73 -3.93 20.44
N VAL A 197 9.80 -4.99 21.25
CA VAL A 197 10.55 -5.06 22.52
C VAL A 197 11.70 -6.09 22.45
N ARG A 198 12.12 -6.51 21.26
CA ARG A 198 13.20 -7.47 21.01
C ARG A 198 14.40 -6.84 20.31
#